data_AF-A0A0M3KL10-F1
#
_entry.id   AF-A0A0M3KL10-F1
#
_cell.length_a   1.000
_cell.length_b   1.000
_cell.length_c   1.000
_cell.angle_alpha   90.00
_cell.angle_beta   90.00
_cell.angle_gamma   90.00
#
_symmetry.space_group_name_H-M   'P 1'
#
loop_
_entity.id
_entity.type
_entity.pdbx_description
1 polymer ?
#
loop_
_entity_poly.entity_id
_entity_poly.type
_entity_poly.pdbx_seq_one_letter_code
_entity_poly.pdbx_strand_id
1 'polypeptide(L)'
;SVYFDLEDIGNTTGQWDLYGSDAPSPYSPLQSKFFETFAAPFTKRGLLLKFLILGGGSTLAYFSTTASGDILPIVKGPQLPPKLGPRGKL
;
A
#
# COMPACT_ATOMS: atom_id res chain seq x y z
N SER A 1 17.80 -23.06 39.66
CA SER A 1 17.52 -22.53 38.32
C SER A 1 18.11 -21.15 38.23
N VAL A 2 18.88 -20.84 37.17
CA VAL A 2 19.45 -19.50 36.92
C VAL A 2 18.94 -19.06 35.54
N TYR A 3 18.00 -18.11 35.52
CA TYR A 3 17.36 -17.58 34.31
C TYR A 3 17.68 -16.10 34.10
N PHE A 4 18.70 -15.59 34.80
CA PHE A 4 19.05 -14.18 34.86
C PHE A 4 20.56 -14.06 34.65
N ASP A 5 20.94 -13.39 33.58
CA ASP A 5 22.32 -13.14 33.17
C ASP A 5 22.49 -11.65 32.83
N LEU A 6 23.51 -11.03 33.42
CA LEU A 6 23.86 -9.63 33.19
C LEU A 6 24.71 -9.44 31.92
N GLU A 7 25.38 -10.50 31.46
CA GLU A 7 26.20 -10.50 30.25
C GLU A 7 25.38 -10.89 29.00
N ASP A 8 24.36 -11.75 29.16
CA ASP A 8 23.40 -12.12 28.12
C ASP A 8 21.97 -11.64 28.44
N ILE A 9 21.78 -10.33 28.29
CA ILE A 9 20.48 -9.67 28.47
C ILE A 9 19.45 -10.19 27.44
N GLY A 10 19.89 -10.58 26.24
CA GLY A 10 19.00 -11.06 25.19
C GLY A 10 18.25 -12.32 25.62
N ASN A 11 18.97 -13.31 26.14
CA ASN A 11 18.36 -14.54 26.64
C ASN A 11 17.57 -14.31 27.95
N THR A 12 18.01 -13.36 28.78
CA THR A 12 17.30 -12.99 30.02
C THR A 12 15.97 -12.27 29.76
N THR A 13 15.89 -11.47 28.69
CA THR A 13 14.70 -10.69 28.32
C THR A 13 13.80 -11.39 27.29
N GLY A 14 14.18 -12.61 26.87
CA GLY A 14 13.41 -13.40 25.90
C GLY A 14 13.50 -12.88 24.47
N GLN A 15 14.64 -12.30 24.09
CA GLN A 15 14.93 -11.85 22.73
C GLN A 15 15.23 -13.04 21.79
N TRP A 16 14.25 -13.91 21.61
CA TRP A 16 14.35 -15.06 20.73
C TRP A 16 13.53 -14.84 19.47
N ASP A 17 14.13 -15.13 18.32
CA ASP A 17 13.38 -15.29 17.08
C ASP A 17 12.79 -16.71 17.06
N LEU A 18 11.55 -16.84 17.52
CA LEU A 18 10.87 -18.13 17.66
C LEU A 18 10.58 -18.83 16.33
N TYR A 19 10.62 -18.09 15.22
CA TYR A 19 10.24 -18.58 13.89
C TYR A 19 11.30 -18.31 12.82
N GLY A 20 12.42 -17.71 13.19
CA GLY A 20 13.58 -17.51 12.32
C GLY A 20 14.11 -18.84 11.82
N SER A 21 14.52 -18.86 10.56
CA SER A 21 15.10 -20.03 9.91
C SER A 21 16.29 -19.58 9.08
N ASP A 22 17.46 -20.16 9.34
CA ASP A 22 18.69 -19.92 8.60
C ASP A 22 18.76 -20.69 7.26
N ALA A 23 17.63 -21.28 6.83
CA ALA A 23 17.53 -21.96 5.56
C ALA A 23 17.86 -21.00 4.39
N PRO A 24 18.61 -21.48 3.37
CA PRO A 24 18.92 -20.68 2.20
C PRO A 24 17.65 -20.36 1.40
N SER A 25 17.77 -19.42 0.44
CA SER A 25 16.65 -19.01 -0.41
C SER A 25 15.94 -20.22 -1.03
N PRO A 26 14.62 -20.37 -0.82
CA PRO A 26 13.87 -21.49 -1.40
C PRO A 26 13.60 -21.29 -2.91
N TYR A 27 13.95 -20.13 -3.47
CA TYR A 27 13.64 -19.75 -4.84
C TYR A 27 14.77 -20.11 -5.81
N SER A 28 14.39 -20.36 -7.07
CA SER A 28 15.35 -20.56 -8.14
C SER A 28 16.27 -19.32 -8.29
N PRO A 29 17.60 -19.48 -8.48
CA PRO A 29 18.51 -18.36 -8.64
C PRO A 29 18.15 -17.41 -9.80
N LEU A 30 17.55 -17.95 -10.87
CA LEU A 30 17.09 -17.13 -11.99
C LEU A 30 15.93 -16.21 -11.59
N GLN A 31 15.00 -16.72 -10.77
CA GLN A 31 13.89 -15.93 -10.22
C GLN A 31 14.42 -14.84 -9.27
N SER A 32 15.37 -15.19 -8.41
CA SER A 32 16.00 -14.23 -7.49
C SER A 32 16.65 -13.07 -8.26
N LYS A 33 17.44 -13.37 -9.29
CA LYS A 33 18.10 -12.35 -10.13
C LYS A 33 17.10 -11.46 -10.88
N PHE A 34 15.99 -12.04 -11.35
CA PHE A 34 14.93 -11.29 -11.99
C PHE A 34 14.36 -10.24 -11.04
N PHE A 35 13.91 -10.65 -9.85
CA PHE A 35 13.31 -9.71 -8.90
C PHE A 35 14.32 -8.70 -8.36
N GLU A 36 15.57 -9.13 -8.11
CA GLU A 36 16.65 -8.22 -7.74
C GLU A 36 16.80 -7.08 -8.75
N THR A 37 16.81 -7.40 -10.06
CA THR A 37 17.04 -6.41 -11.12
C THR A 37 15.82 -5.51 -11.34
N PHE A 38 14.61 -6.09 -11.43
CA PHE A 38 13.40 -5.34 -11.80
C PHE A 38 12.75 -4.61 -10.62
N ALA A 39 12.89 -5.12 -9.39
CA ALA A 39 12.37 -4.44 -8.20
C ALA A 39 13.35 -3.38 -7.68
N ALA A 40 14.64 -3.43 -8.07
CA ALA A 40 15.67 -2.50 -7.58
C ALA A 40 15.27 -1.01 -7.61
N PRO A 41 14.67 -0.46 -8.68
CA PRO A 41 14.26 0.95 -8.72
C PRO A 41 13.24 1.34 -7.63
N PHE A 42 12.44 0.38 -7.16
CA PHE A 42 11.40 0.59 -6.16
C PHE A 42 11.88 0.41 -4.71
N THR A 43 13.16 0.08 -4.48
CA THR A 43 13.68 -0.20 -3.12
C THR A 43 14.01 1.06 -2.31
N LYS A 44 14.27 2.19 -2.97
CA LYS A 44 14.64 3.43 -2.28
C LYS A 44 13.40 4.09 -1.68
N ARG A 45 13.16 3.85 -0.39
CA ARG A 45 11.96 4.31 0.37
C ARG A 45 11.51 5.75 0.07
N GLY A 46 12.45 6.70 0.00
CA GLY A 46 12.13 8.11 -0.26
C GLY A 46 11.68 8.37 -1.69
N LEU A 47 12.29 7.69 -2.67
CA LEU A 47 11.91 7.77 -4.07
C LEU A 47 10.58 7.03 -4.31
N LEU A 48 10.42 5.85 -3.70
CA LEU A 48 9.17 5.10 -3.74
C LEU A 48 8.00 5.91 -3.19
N LEU A 49 8.16 6.56 -2.03
CA LEU A 49 7.10 7.39 -1.44
C LEU A 49 6.70 8.55 -2.37
N LYS A 50 7.68 9.26 -2.95
CA LYS A 50 7.41 10.36 -3.90
C LYS A 50 6.70 9.85 -5.15
N PHE A 51 7.16 8.72 -5.70
CA PHE A 51 6.54 8.10 -6.85
C PHE A 51 5.09 7.69 -6.57
N LEU A 52 4.81 7.07 -5.43
CA LEU A 52 3.46 6.63 -5.07
C LEU A 52 2.50 7.80 -4.83
N ILE A 53 2.93 8.84 -4.11
CA ILE A 53 2.06 9.99 -3.85
C ILE A 53 1.79 10.79 -5.12
N LEU A 54 2.84 11.12 -5.89
CA LEU A 54 2.70 11.94 -7.09
C LEU A 54 2.06 11.14 -8.23
N GLY A 55 2.52 9.92 -8.48
CA GLY A 55 1.98 9.02 -9.49
C GLY A 55 0.57 8.56 -9.13
N GLY A 56 0.33 8.10 -7.91
CA GLY A 56 -0.99 7.66 -7.47
C GLY A 56 -2.00 8.80 -7.42
N GLY A 57 -1.61 9.96 -6.88
CA GLY A 57 -2.47 11.15 -6.81
C GLY A 57 -2.83 11.69 -8.20
N SER A 58 -1.86 11.81 -9.11
CA SER A 58 -2.13 12.24 -10.49
C SER A 58 -2.99 11.23 -11.26
N THR A 59 -2.75 9.93 -11.07
CA THR A 59 -3.53 8.86 -11.68
C THR A 59 -4.99 8.89 -11.20
N LEU A 60 -5.20 9.05 -9.89
CA LEU A 60 -6.55 9.19 -9.33
C LEU A 60 -7.26 10.42 -9.89
N ALA A 61 -6.59 11.58 -9.95
CA ALA A 61 -7.15 12.80 -10.51
C ALA A 61 -7.49 12.64 -12.00
N TYR A 62 -6.62 11.99 -12.77
CA TYR A 62 -6.85 11.72 -14.19
C TYR A 62 -8.09 10.85 -14.40
N PHE A 63 -8.20 9.72 -13.70
CA PHE A 63 -9.38 8.85 -13.82
C PHE A 63 -10.64 9.50 -13.27
N SER A 64 -10.54 10.33 -12.22
CA SER A 64 -11.71 11.07 -11.72
C SER A 64 -12.22 12.11 -12.70
N THR A 65 -11.35 12.76 -13.48
CA THR A 65 -11.74 13.81 -14.44
C THR A 65 -12.15 13.24 -15.80
N THR A 66 -11.64 12.08 -16.17
CA THR A 66 -11.95 11.40 -17.44
C THR A 66 -13.01 10.29 -17.31
N ALA A 67 -13.53 10.07 -16.10
CA ALA A 67 -14.60 9.11 -15.88
C ALA A 67 -15.85 9.47 -16.71
N SER A 68 -16.36 8.50 -17.45
CA SER A 68 -17.65 8.66 -18.15
C SER A 68 -18.79 8.81 -17.16
N GLY A 69 -19.78 9.63 -17.51
CA GLY A 69 -21.03 9.77 -16.77
C GLY A 69 -21.87 8.49 -16.68
N ASP A 70 -21.56 7.48 -17.50
CA ASP A 70 -22.18 6.15 -17.41
C ASP A 70 -21.53 5.28 -16.32
N ILE A 71 -20.27 5.55 -15.97
CA ILE A 71 -19.53 4.86 -14.89
C ILE A 71 -19.75 5.60 -13.56
N LEU A 72 -19.59 6.92 -13.57
CA LEU A 72 -19.81 7.78 -12.42
C LEU A 72 -21.01 8.69 -12.68
N PRO A 73 -22.22 8.33 -12.21
CA PRO A 73 -23.44 9.11 -12.46
C PRO A 73 -23.37 10.56 -11.98
N ILE A 74 -22.56 10.82 -10.96
CA ILE A 74 -22.32 12.17 -10.44
C ILE A 74 -21.70 13.10 -11.49
N VAL A 75 -20.92 12.56 -12.45
CA VAL A 75 -20.34 13.33 -13.56
C VAL A 75 -21.41 13.76 -14.56
N LYS A 76 -22.45 12.93 -14.78
CA LYS A 76 -23.58 13.24 -15.67
C LYS A 76 -24.59 14.21 -15.04
N GLY A 77 -24.69 14.19 -13.71
CA GLY A 77 -25.64 14.99 -12.95
C GLY A 77 -27.11 14.53 -13.09
N PRO A 78 -28.03 15.14 -12.33
CA PRO A 78 -29.46 14.83 -12.42
C PRO A 78 -30.03 15.31 -13.76
N GLN A 79 -30.80 14.44 -14.42
CA GLN A 79 -31.45 14.72 -15.71
C GLN A 79 -32.95 15.02 -15.56
N LEU A 80 -33.51 14.80 -14.37
CA LEU A 80 -34.93 14.97 -14.07
C LEU A 80 -35.15 16.22 -13.20
N PRO A 81 -36.33 16.85 -13.26
CA PRO A 81 -36.64 17.96 -12.39
C PRO A 81 -36.57 17.52 -10.91
N PRO A 82 -36.01 18.35 -10.04
CA PRO A 82 -35.92 18.05 -8.61
C PRO A 82 -37.31 17.95 -7.99
N LYS A 83 -37.44 17.08 -6.98
CA LYS A 83 -38.66 17.00 -6.18
C LYS A 83 -38.70 18.18 -5.21
N LEU A 84 -39.79 18.95 -5.24
CA LEU A 84 -40.01 20.05 -4.30
C LEU A 84 -40.08 19.53 -2.86
N GLY A 85 -39.40 20.23 -1.96
CA GLY A 85 -39.50 20.05 -0.53
C GLY A 85 -40.79 20.65 0.07
N PRO A 86 -40.92 20.63 1.40
CA PRO A 86 -42.09 21.16 2.10
C PRO A 86 -42.33 22.63 1.77
N ARG A 87 -43.61 23.01 1.63
CA ARG A 87 -44.07 24.36 1.21
C ARG A 87 -43.73 24.72 -0.25
N GLY A 88 -43.49 23.73 -1.11
CA GLY A 88 -43.31 23.95 -2.55
C GLY A 88 -42.01 24.64 -2.90
N LYS A 89 -41.01 24.59 -2.01
CA LYS A 89 -39.67 25.13 -2.26
C LYS A 89 -38.75 24.04 -2.78
N LEU A 90 -37.81 24.43 -3.62
CA LEU A 90 -36.59 23.64 -3.85
C LEU A 90 -35.76 23.57 -2.58
#